data_AF-A0A6C0ES13-F1
#
_entry.id   AF-A0A6C0ES13-F1
#
_cell.length_a   1.000
_cell.length_b   1.000
_cell.length_c   1.000
_cell.angle_alpha   90.00
_cell.angle_beta   90.00
_cell.angle_gamma   90.00
#
_symmetry.space_group_name_H-M   'P 1'
#
loop_
_entity.id
_entity.type
_entity.pdbx_description
1 polymer ?
#
loop_
_entity_poly.entity_id
_entity_poly.type
_entity_poly.pdbx_seq_one_letter_code
_entity_poly.pdbx_strand_id
1 'polypeptide(L)'
;MRKTNNYKSKNYKKNKKNRTYKKIPTKHSKTIVGKIYAGWCGHCQMLETPWNQLKADLGKKGGSFEFAEIEQQNESMGVEKINETYLKKSPTKLSLQGGYPTLFKIKKGVLSYFNGNRTLNDMTKWYSQ
;
A
#
# COMPACT_ATOMS: atom_id res chain seq x y z
N MET A 1 23.26 53.22 -27.54
CA MET A 1 23.16 52.37 -26.33
C MET A 1 21.94 51.46 -26.46
N ARG A 2 22.13 50.22 -26.91
CA ARG A 2 21.05 49.22 -27.08
C ARG A 2 21.07 48.29 -25.86
N LYS A 3 19.99 48.30 -25.08
CA LYS A 3 19.79 47.42 -23.91
C LYS A 3 19.52 46.00 -24.42
N THR A 4 20.39 45.05 -24.10
CA THR A 4 20.16 43.62 -24.34
C THR A 4 19.70 42.91 -23.08
N ASN A 5 18.79 41.97 -23.31
CA ASN A 5 18.13 41.06 -22.39
C ASN A 5 19.08 40.32 -21.45
N ASN A 6 18.58 39.94 -20.27
CA ASN A 6 18.72 38.54 -19.86
C ASN A 6 17.69 38.16 -18.79
N TYR A 7 16.74 37.32 -19.19
CA TYR A 7 15.86 36.56 -18.31
C TYR A 7 16.72 35.66 -17.41
N LYS A 8 16.89 36.04 -16.14
CA LYS A 8 17.47 35.14 -15.13
C LYS A 8 16.35 34.32 -14.48
N SER A 9 16.38 33.04 -14.79
CA SER A 9 15.58 31.97 -14.20
C SER A 9 15.70 31.99 -12.66
N LYS A 10 14.56 31.98 -11.99
CA LYS A 10 14.47 31.81 -10.53
C LYS A 10 14.76 30.34 -10.20
N ASN A 11 15.98 30.09 -9.73
CA ASN A 11 16.40 28.81 -9.18
C ASN A 11 15.69 28.53 -7.84
N TYR A 12 14.71 27.62 -7.86
CA TYR A 12 14.10 27.07 -6.65
C TYR A 12 15.13 26.19 -5.90
N LYS A 13 15.50 26.64 -4.70
CA LYS A 13 16.46 25.95 -3.83
C LYS A 13 15.86 24.65 -3.26
N LYS A 14 16.65 23.57 -3.38
CA LYS A 14 16.46 22.21 -2.87
C LYS A 14 16.13 22.15 -1.37
N ASN A 15 15.34 21.16 -0.99
CA ASN A 15 15.50 20.50 0.32
C ASN A 15 15.22 18.99 0.22
N LYS A 16 16.21 18.22 -0.26
CA LYS A 16 16.23 16.74 -0.23
C LYS A 16 16.74 16.31 1.13
N LYS A 17 15.85 15.90 2.05
CA LYS A 17 16.25 15.23 3.29
C LYS A 17 16.69 13.80 2.94
N ASN A 18 18.01 13.58 2.91
CA ASN A 18 18.63 12.26 2.78
C ASN A 18 18.42 11.47 4.07
N ARG A 19 17.35 10.66 4.12
CA ARG A 19 17.17 9.67 5.19
C ARG A 19 17.91 8.40 4.76
N THR A 20 19.11 8.23 5.28
CA THR A 20 19.89 6.99 5.16
C THR A 20 19.19 5.89 5.94
N TYR A 21 18.39 5.08 5.25
CA TYR A 21 17.80 3.89 5.85
C TYR A 21 18.90 2.83 6.01
N LYS A 22 19.43 2.70 7.25
CA LYS A 22 20.22 1.54 7.64
C LYS A 22 19.35 0.30 7.41
N LYS A 23 19.71 -0.51 6.42
CA LYS A 23 19.03 -1.77 6.09
C LYS A 23 19.34 -2.78 7.20
N ILE A 24 18.49 -2.82 8.23
CA ILE A 24 18.53 -3.86 9.26
C ILE A 24 18.09 -5.17 8.57
N PRO A 25 18.93 -6.22 8.50
CA PRO A 25 18.54 -7.47 7.89
C PRO A 25 17.67 -8.24 8.89
N THR A 26 16.37 -7.95 8.91
CA THR A 26 15.42 -8.74 9.70
C THR A 26 15.12 -10.02 8.93
N LYS A 27 15.50 -11.17 9.52
CA LYS A 27 15.21 -12.54 9.05
C LYS A 27 13.70 -12.86 8.94
N HIS A 28 12.82 -11.93 9.31
CA HIS A 28 11.37 -12.07 9.20
C HIS A 28 10.89 -11.46 7.88
N SER A 29 10.39 -12.29 6.98
CA SER A 29 9.74 -11.84 5.75
C SER A 29 8.53 -10.96 6.11
N LYS A 30 8.62 -9.67 5.81
CA LYS A 30 7.52 -8.71 5.98
C LYS A 30 6.33 -9.12 5.11
N THR A 31 5.13 -9.11 5.70
CA THR A 31 3.87 -9.38 5.00
C THR A 31 3.17 -8.07 4.71
N ILE A 32 2.84 -7.82 3.44
CA ILE A 32 2.07 -6.65 3.04
C ILE A 32 0.60 -7.01 3.07
N VAL A 33 -0.21 -6.19 3.72
CA VAL A 33 -1.65 -6.34 3.87
C VAL A 33 -2.28 -5.10 3.30
N GLY A 34 -3.22 -5.24 2.36
CA GLY A 34 -3.78 -4.05 1.75
C GLY A 34 -5.20 -4.17 1.24
N LYS A 35 -5.74 -2.98 0.95
CA LYS A 35 -7.06 -2.78 0.35
C LYS A 35 -6.99 -1.77 -0.78
N ILE A 36 -7.74 -2.03 -1.85
CA ILE A 36 -8.12 -1.03 -2.83
C ILE A 36 -9.57 -0.64 -2.53
N TYR A 37 -9.84 0.64 -2.32
CA TYR A 37 -11.13 1.13 -1.83
C TYR A 37 -11.54 2.45 -2.50
N ALA A 38 -12.80 2.84 -2.32
CA ALA A 38 -13.32 4.13 -2.78
C ALA A 38 -14.16 4.78 -1.69
N GLY A 39 -13.98 6.08 -1.45
CA GLY A 39 -14.67 6.81 -0.38
C GLY A 39 -16.19 6.88 -0.52
N TRP A 40 -16.73 6.75 -1.74
CA TRP A 40 -18.16 6.73 -2.04
C TRP A 40 -18.81 5.34 -1.93
N CYS A 41 -18.01 4.28 -1.78
CA CYS A 41 -18.53 2.92 -1.77
C CYS A 41 -19.01 2.54 -0.36
N GLY A 42 -20.33 2.33 -0.20
CA GLY A 42 -20.92 1.91 1.09
C GLY A 42 -20.29 0.63 1.68
N HIS A 43 -19.93 -0.34 0.83
CA HIS A 43 -19.22 -1.55 1.28
C HIS A 43 -17.79 -1.27 1.78
N CYS A 44 -17.13 -0.23 1.26
CA CYS A 44 -15.83 0.22 1.79
C CYS A 44 -16.00 0.90 3.15
N GLN A 45 -17.01 1.76 3.28
CA GLN A 45 -17.29 2.49 4.52
C GLN A 45 -17.58 1.52 5.68
N MET A 46 -18.39 0.48 5.45
CA MET A 46 -18.65 -0.57 6.44
C MET A 46 -17.40 -1.36 6.82
N LEU A 47 -16.42 -1.46 5.93
CA LEU A 47 -15.16 -2.17 6.17
C LEU A 47 -14.17 -1.35 7.02
N GLU A 48 -14.29 -0.02 7.10
CA GLU A 48 -13.33 0.82 7.81
C GLU A 48 -13.17 0.43 9.29
N THR A 49 -14.28 0.19 9.98
CA THR A 49 -14.26 -0.21 11.40
C THR A 49 -13.52 -1.53 11.64
N PRO A 50 -13.92 -2.66 11.01
CA PRO A 50 -13.20 -3.92 11.20
C PRO A 50 -11.78 -3.89 10.62
N TRP A 51 -11.50 -3.07 9.60
CA TRP A 51 -10.15 -2.89 9.05
C TRP A 51 -9.20 -2.18 10.04
N ASN A 52 -9.66 -1.16 10.74
CA ASN A 52 -8.86 -0.48 11.76
C ASN A 52 -8.57 -1.39 12.97
N GLN A 53 -9.56 -2.19 13.38
CA GLN A 53 -9.37 -3.21 14.42
C GLN A 53 -8.37 -4.28 13.98
N LEU A 54 -8.45 -4.74 12.73
CA LEU A 54 -7.49 -5.70 12.16
C LEU A 54 -6.06 -5.17 12.24
N LYS A 55 -5.81 -3.90 11.89
CA LYS A 55 -4.46 -3.31 12.01
C LYS A 55 -3.94 -3.38 13.44
N ALA A 56 -4.79 -3.04 14.42
CA ALA A 56 -4.42 -3.09 15.83
C ALA A 56 -4.11 -4.52 16.29
N ASP A 57 -4.90 -5.49 15.88
CA ASP A 57 -4.73 -6.90 16.26
C ASP A 57 -3.49 -7.53 15.61
N LEU A 58 -3.23 -7.25 14.33
CA LEU A 58 -2.01 -7.70 13.67
C LEU A 58 -0.75 -7.07 14.28
N GLY A 59 -0.84 -5.81 14.73
CA GLY A 59 0.24 -5.16 15.47
C GLY A 59 0.58 -5.86 16.80
N LYS A 60 -0.41 -6.45 17.48
CA LYS A 60 -0.21 -7.19 18.74
C LYS A 60 0.36 -8.59 18.54
N LYS A 61 0.08 -9.25 17.40
CA LYS A 61 0.47 -10.65 17.14
C LYS A 61 1.97 -10.87 16.86
N GLY A 62 2.82 -9.83 16.96
CA GLY A 62 4.28 -9.97 16.88
C GLY A 62 4.84 -10.25 15.46
N GLY A 63 4.01 -10.11 14.41
CA GLY A 63 4.42 -10.24 13.02
C GLY A 63 4.88 -8.91 12.41
N SER A 64 5.75 -8.98 11.39
CA SER A 64 6.14 -7.82 10.59
C SER A 64 5.10 -7.59 9.49
N PHE A 65 4.12 -6.73 9.76
CA PHE A 65 3.08 -6.34 8.83
C PHE A 65 3.30 -4.92 8.32
N GLU A 66 3.00 -4.69 7.04
CA GLU A 66 2.91 -3.36 6.45
C GLU A 66 1.56 -3.21 5.77
N PHE A 67 0.91 -2.06 5.99
CA PHE A 67 -0.43 -1.78 5.49
C PHE A 67 -0.38 -0.91 4.24
N ALA A 68 -1.05 -1.35 3.18
CA ALA A 68 -1.17 -0.65 1.91
C ALA A 68 -2.64 -0.31 1.63
N GLU A 69 -2.96 0.98 1.60
CA GLU A 69 -4.30 1.47 1.29
C GLU A 69 -4.23 2.26 0.00
N ILE A 70 -4.96 1.78 -1.01
CA ILE A 70 -5.01 2.39 -2.34
C ILE A 70 -6.42 2.89 -2.55
N GLU A 71 -6.59 4.20 -2.58
CA GLU A 71 -7.85 4.80 -2.96
C GLU A 71 -8.01 4.79 -4.48
N GLN A 72 -9.24 4.62 -4.97
CA GLN A 72 -9.58 4.63 -6.40
C GLN A 72 -8.88 5.76 -7.17
N GLN A 73 -8.88 6.98 -6.65
CA GLN A 73 -8.30 8.15 -7.33
C GLN A 73 -6.80 7.97 -7.63
N ASN A 74 -6.12 7.16 -6.83
CA ASN A 74 -4.71 6.85 -6.94
C ASN A 74 -4.48 5.38 -7.33
N GLU A 75 -5.48 4.69 -7.88
CA GLU A 75 -5.40 3.25 -8.15
C GLU A 75 -4.20 2.92 -9.05
N SER A 76 -4.09 3.59 -10.20
CA SER A 76 -3.01 3.33 -11.17
C SER A 76 -1.63 3.43 -10.52
N MET A 77 -1.34 4.57 -9.88
CA MET A 77 -0.06 4.81 -9.21
C MET A 77 0.16 3.88 -8.00
N GLY A 78 -0.88 3.62 -7.22
CA GLY A 78 -0.80 2.79 -6.02
C GLY A 78 -0.53 1.33 -6.37
N VAL A 79 -1.25 0.80 -7.37
CA VAL A 79 -1.09 -0.55 -7.88
C VAL A 79 0.29 -0.73 -8.53
N GLU A 80 0.71 0.22 -9.38
CA GLU A 80 2.05 0.22 -9.98
C GLU A 80 3.13 0.20 -8.90
N LYS A 81 3.06 1.10 -7.92
CA LYS A 81 4.01 1.14 -6.81
C LYS A 81 4.08 -0.17 -6.03
N ILE A 82 2.95 -0.82 -5.74
CA ILE A 82 2.94 -2.13 -5.07
C ILE A 82 3.55 -3.21 -5.97
N ASN A 83 3.21 -3.21 -7.25
CA ASN A 83 3.72 -4.16 -8.22
C ASN A 83 5.25 -4.05 -8.38
N GLU A 84 5.75 -2.83 -8.49
CA GLU A 84 7.17 -2.54 -8.53
C GLU A 84 7.85 -2.80 -7.19
N THR A 85 7.23 -2.56 -6.05
CA THR A 85 7.95 -2.72 -4.77
C THR A 85 8.00 -4.17 -4.33
N TYR A 86 6.88 -4.89 -4.48
CA TYR A 86 6.67 -6.19 -3.83
C TYR A 86 6.48 -7.36 -4.80
N LEU A 87 6.16 -7.09 -6.07
CA LEU A 87 5.81 -8.12 -7.05
C LEU A 87 6.69 -8.08 -8.31
N LYS A 88 7.87 -7.43 -8.29
CA LYS A 88 8.77 -7.34 -9.48
C LYS A 88 8.96 -8.68 -10.18
N LYS A 89 9.29 -9.71 -9.40
CA LYS A 89 9.58 -11.07 -9.84
C LYS A 89 8.37 -12.01 -9.77
N SER A 90 7.22 -11.50 -9.34
CA SER A 90 5.99 -12.29 -9.25
C SER A 90 5.38 -12.47 -10.64
N PRO A 91 4.89 -13.67 -10.99
CA PRO A 91 4.13 -13.89 -12.23
C PRO A 91 2.77 -13.17 -12.19
N THR A 92 2.22 -12.98 -11.01
CA THR A 92 0.95 -12.27 -10.80
C THR A 92 1.19 -10.84 -10.33
N LYS A 93 0.43 -9.91 -10.90
CA LYS A 93 0.42 -8.50 -10.52
C LYS A 93 -0.88 -8.17 -9.79
N LEU A 94 -0.80 -7.20 -8.88
CA LEU A 94 -1.96 -6.63 -8.22
C LEU A 94 -2.82 -5.93 -9.26
N SER A 95 -4.12 -6.16 -9.16
CA SER A 95 -5.17 -5.52 -9.95
C SER A 95 -6.48 -5.54 -9.15
N LEU A 96 -7.41 -4.67 -9.54
CA LEU A 96 -8.75 -4.65 -8.97
C LEU A 96 -9.48 -5.98 -9.25
N GLN A 97 -10.14 -6.55 -8.24
CA GLN A 97 -10.88 -7.81 -8.35
C GLN A 97 -12.39 -7.54 -8.35
N GLY A 98 -12.96 -7.28 -9.53
CA GLY A 98 -14.41 -7.12 -9.71
C GLY A 98 -15.02 -5.84 -9.09
N GLY A 99 -14.27 -5.09 -8.29
CA GLY A 99 -14.68 -3.80 -7.73
C GLY A 99 -14.10 -3.51 -6.35
N TYR A 100 -14.75 -2.61 -5.63
CA TYR A 100 -14.33 -2.16 -4.31
C TYR A 100 -15.18 -2.76 -3.18
N PRO A 101 -14.59 -2.97 -1.99
CA PRO A 101 -13.16 -3.04 -1.73
C PRO A 101 -12.53 -4.34 -2.29
N THR A 102 -11.33 -4.25 -2.84
CA THR A 102 -10.49 -5.42 -3.15
C THR A 102 -9.46 -5.60 -2.04
N LEU A 103 -9.45 -6.75 -1.37
CA LEU A 103 -8.54 -7.05 -0.26
C LEU A 103 -7.45 -8.03 -0.70
N PHE A 104 -6.21 -7.76 -0.32
CA PHE A 104 -5.07 -8.57 -0.73
C PHE A 104 -4.01 -8.70 0.37
N LYS A 105 -3.17 -9.74 0.25
CA LYS A 105 -1.91 -9.88 0.98
C LYS A 105 -0.78 -10.24 0.03
N ILE A 106 0.43 -9.79 0.35
CA ILE A 106 1.66 -10.17 -0.34
C ILE A 106 2.61 -10.76 0.70
N LYS A 107 2.97 -12.03 0.51
CA LYS A 107 3.90 -12.74 1.39
C LYS A 107 4.97 -13.39 0.55
N LYS A 108 6.24 -13.04 0.79
CA LYS A 108 7.40 -13.55 0.03
C LYS A 108 7.24 -13.42 -1.50
N GLY A 109 6.66 -12.30 -1.95
CA GLY A 109 6.45 -12.02 -3.38
C GLY A 109 5.26 -12.76 -4.01
N VAL A 110 4.47 -13.51 -3.23
CA VAL A 110 3.24 -14.14 -3.68
C VAL A 110 2.07 -13.25 -3.32
N LEU A 111 1.26 -12.88 -4.32
CA LEU A 111 0.02 -12.14 -4.15
C LEU A 111 -1.14 -13.12 -3.88
N SER A 112 -2.01 -12.77 -2.94
CA SER A 112 -3.27 -13.49 -2.70
C SER A 112 -4.38 -12.50 -2.41
N TYR A 113 -5.58 -12.80 -2.88
CA TYR A 113 -6.78 -12.00 -2.63
C TYR A 113 -7.63 -12.63 -1.54
N PHE A 114 -8.28 -11.79 -0.74
CA PHE A 114 -9.21 -12.23 0.28
C PHE A 114 -10.63 -12.19 -0.26
N ASN A 115 -11.23 -13.38 -0.38
CA ASN A 115 -12.59 -13.59 -0.86
C ASN A 115 -13.54 -14.07 0.26
N GLY A 116 -13.10 -14.01 1.52
CA GLY A 116 -13.91 -14.42 2.67
C GLY A 116 -14.85 -13.32 3.17
N ASN A 117 -15.54 -13.61 4.27
CA ASN A 117 -16.40 -12.63 4.94
C ASN A 117 -15.54 -11.51 5.51
N ARG A 118 -15.98 -10.26 5.31
CA ARG A 118 -15.25 -9.06 5.73
C ARG A 118 -15.45 -8.72 7.21
N THR A 119 -15.44 -9.75 8.05
CA THR A 119 -15.49 -9.63 9.51
C THR A 119 -14.08 -9.55 10.08
N LEU A 120 -13.93 -8.96 11.27
CA LEU A 120 -12.63 -8.86 11.95
C LEU A 120 -12.00 -10.25 12.14
N ASN A 121 -12.79 -11.25 12.56
CA ASN A 121 -12.30 -12.58 12.88
C ASN A 121 -11.73 -13.29 11.64
N ASP A 122 -12.47 -13.27 10.53
CA ASP A 122 -12.08 -13.98 9.31
C ASP A 122 -10.88 -13.31 8.65
N MET A 123 -10.87 -11.98 8.60
CA MET A 123 -9.71 -11.22 8.11
C MET A 123 -8.47 -11.49 8.98
N THR A 124 -8.59 -11.41 10.31
CA THR A 124 -7.45 -11.61 11.22
C THR A 124 -6.87 -13.01 11.08
N LYS A 125 -7.72 -14.03 10.96
CA LYS A 125 -7.29 -15.41 10.68
C LYS A 125 -6.53 -15.48 9.37
N TRP A 126 -7.08 -14.94 8.28
CA TRP A 126 -6.45 -15.04 6.96
C TRP A 126 -5.13 -14.25 6.84
N TYR A 127 -5.04 -13.07 7.45
CA TYR A 127 -3.84 -12.23 7.40
C TYR A 127 -2.71 -12.74 8.31
N SER A 128 -3.03 -13.50 9.36
CA SER A 128 -2.02 -14.09 10.25
C SER A 128 -1.41 -15.40 9.74
N GLN A 129 -1.98 -16.00 8.69
CA GLN A 129 -1.46 -17.21 8.02
C GLN A 129 -0.23 -16.92 7.15
#